data_AF-A0A8B7DL36-F1
#
_entry.id   AF-A0A8B7DL36-F1
#
_cell.length_a   1.000
_cell.length_b   1.000
_cell.length_c   1.000
_cell.angle_alpha   90.00
_cell.angle_beta   90.00
_cell.angle_gamma   90.00
#
_symmetry.space_group_name_H-M   'P 1'
#
loop_
_entity.id
_entity.type
_entity.pdbx_description
1 polymer ?
#
loop_
_entity_poly.entity_id
_entity_poly.type
_entity_poly.pdbx_seq_one_letter_code
_entity_poly.pdbx_strand_id
1 'polypeptide(L)'
;MMHYDFRPNLLDHGRILILVRPFFNTSDQDFSFILQKLSNISHAEIQGTNRRILLKFTKGYSQDALEWGCLQTHRRPFGFIGVAKLSVDTSHHGKDYEIIVHRFSNLISQYSSHLYDSRCIIIGPEEPTIIIGNKNILYLSMDNEKDNSEFLHFVSTFVSSLHVILESKRIDKINESPERMLMPLTANDKDQNGSDSDTRIVKRKCIGRNKKILADLCFLAGYYQDSLLYYQQSVDLLQNANDFLWVGSALEGLCAVSSTIGIGSDIKKLNQQELVIDNSNINVNGDCITFSKVLSCIHLSDDEIIIKYNECLRHYRRYVTGPIEIEAHFKFIRFLIKLKKKLEISQTVQSLLNLPITFNDAEKIEITSVLASIYEQIGLIRKSAFYRHRAALQYKNTNSSKNSFSQGMLNSNKLSHIAVTQSQCSTQ
;
A
#
# COMPACT_ATOMS: atom_id res chain seq x y z
N MET A 1 -4.49 -16.68 1.53
CA MET A 1 -5.75 -16.16 2.12
C MET A 1 -5.75 -14.67 1.85
N MET A 2 -6.81 -14.12 1.25
CA MET A 2 -6.81 -12.73 0.82
C MET A 2 -6.73 -11.78 2.02
N HIS A 3 -5.77 -10.85 2.03
CA HIS A 3 -5.65 -9.88 3.11
C HIS A 3 -6.36 -8.57 2.73
N TYR A 4 -7.44 -8.22 3.44
CA TYR A 4 -8.20 -6.99 3.20
C TYR A 4 -7.66 -5.81 4.02
N ASP A 5 -7.46 -4.65 3.39
CA ASP A 5 -7.26 -3.39 4.11
C ASP A 5 -8.61 -2.70 4.34
N PHE A 6 -9.04 -2.62 5.60
CA PHE A 6 -10.26 -1.87 5.98
C PHE A 6 -9.98 -0.40 6.33
N ARG A 7 -8.70 -0.01 6.32
CA ARG A 7 -8.22 1.34 6.61
C ARG A 7 -7.54 2.09 5.44
N PRO A 8 -7.93 1.90 4.16
CA PRO A 8 -7.26 2.58 3.05
C PRO A 8 -7.62 4.07 2.98
N ASN A 9 -6.71 4.89 2.47
CA ASN A 9 -6.93 6.31 2.22
C ASN A 9 -6.87 6.61 0.72
N LEU A 10 -7.62 7.60 0.26
CA LEU A 10 -7.56 8.04 -1.12
C LEU A 10 -6.16 8.57 -1.48
N LEU A 11 -5.46 9.18 -0.52
CA LEU A 11 -4.06 9.62 -0.66
C LEU A 11 -3.06 8.49 -0.91
N ASP A 12 -3.43 7.23 -0.62
CA ASP A 12 -2.52 6.09 -0.83
C ASP A 12 -2.16 5.91 -2.31
N HIS A 13 -2.98 6.39 -3.25
CA HIS A 13 -2.68 6.37 -4.69
C HIS A 13 -1.44 7.18 -5.08
N GLY A 14 -1.09 8.20 -4.29
CA GLY A 14 0.07 9.04 -4.53
C GLY A 14 1.26 8.73 -3.61
N ARG A 15 1.19 7.68 -2.79
CA ARG A 15 2.24 7.32 -1.83
C ARG A 15 3.17 6.25 -2.39
N ILE A 16 4.47 6.53 -2.32
CA ILE A 16 5.52 5.53 -2.56
C ILE A 16 5.54 4.57 -1.37
N LEU A 17 5.23 3.31 -1.63
CA LEU A 17 5.23 2.25 -0.63
C LEU A 17 6.65 1.73 -0.38
N ILE A 18 7.07 1.75 0.88
CA ILE A 18 8.37 1.28 1.35
C ILE A 18 8.15 0.19 2.39
N LEU A 19 8.71 -1.00 2.15
CA LEU A 19 8.63 -2.12 3.08
C LEU A 19 9.73 -2.03 4.11
N VAL A 20 9.38 -2.22 5.37
CA VAL A 20 10.32 -2.26 6.49
C VAL A 20 10.23 -3.63 7.15
N ARG A 21 11.35 -4.36 7.24
CA ARG A 21 11.35 -5.74 7.77
C ARG A 21 12.47 -5.95 8.78
N PRO A 22 12.18 -6.50 9.98
CA PRO A 22 13.24 -7.01 10.84
C PRO A 22 13.76 -8.34 10.25
N PHE A 23 15.08 -8.56 10.29
CA PHE A 23 15.64 -9.79 9.70
C PHE A 23 16.83 -10.41 10.45
N PHE A 24 17.41 -9.73 11.45
CA PHE A 24 18.52 -10.27 12.21
C PHE A 24 18.55 -9.72 13.64
N ASN A 25 18.33 -10.60 14.63
CA ASN A 25 18.39 -10.32 16.08
C ASN A 25 17.59 -9.09 16.59
N THR A 26 16.67 -8.56 15.79
CA THR A 26 15.87 -7.38 16.13
C THR A 26 14.68 -7.76 17.00
N SER A 27 14.55 -7.16 18.18
CA SER A 27 13.36 -7.33 19.02
C SER A 27 12.15 -6.57 18.45
N ASP A 28 10.93 -6.93 18.85
CA ASP A 28 9.73 -6.20 18.45
C ASP A 28 9.73 -4.74 18.91
N GLN A 29 10.36 -4.44 20.05
CA GLN A 29 10.49 -3.07 20.58
C GLN A 29 11.42 -2.23 19.70
N ASP A 30 12.62 -2.75 19.40
CA ASP A 30 13.60 -2.08 18.53
C ASP A 30 13.00 -1.82 17.14
N PHE A 31 12.33 -2.83 16.58
CA PHE A 31 11.69 -2.70 15.27
C PHE A 31 10.56 -1.66 15.28
N SER A 32 9.72 -1.67 16.31
CA SER A 32 8.61 -0.71 16.43
C SER A 32 9.12 0.72 16.55
N PHE A 33 10.22 0.92 17.28
CA PHE A 33 10.89 2.22 17.38
C PHE A 33 11.35 2.75 16.02
N ILE A 34 12.10 1.95 15.25
CA ILE A 34 12.56 2.34 13.91
C ILE A 34 11.39 2.57 12.96
N LEU A 35 10.39 1.68 12.97
CA LEU A 35 9.21 1.84 12.12
C LEU A 35 8.44 3.11 12.44
N GLN A 36 8.31 3.49 13.72
CA GLN A 36 7.66 4.74 14.12
C GLN A 36 8.48 5.95 13.66
N LYS A 37 9.80 5.92 13.83
CA LYS A 37 10.71 6.98 13.37
C LYS A 37 10.60 7.21 11.86
N LEU A 38 10.58 6.13 11.07
CA LEU A 38 10.35 6.18 9.62
C LEU A 38 8.93 6.67 9.28
N SER A 39 7.91 6.17 9.99
CA SER A 39 6.50 6.50 9.73
C SER A 39 6.15 7.96 10.03
N ASN A 40 6.95 8.66 10.83
CA ASN A 40 6.84 10.11 11.04
C ASN A 40 7.21 10.92 9.78
N ILE A 41 7.94 10.31 8.84
CA ILE A 41 8.32 10.91 7.55
C ILE A 41 7.26 10.50 6.53
N SER A 42 6.28 11.37 6.30
CA SER A 42 5.15 11.08 5.40
C SER A 42 5.31 11.65 3.99
N HIS A 43 6.24 12.58 3.81
CA HIS A 43 6.49 13.24 2.55
C HIS A 43 7.92 13.79 2.47
N ALA A 44 8.37 14.06 1.26
CA ALA A 44 9.61 14.73 0.96
C ALA A 44 9.38 15.88 -0.03
N GLU A 45 9.92 17.06 0.26
CA GLU A 45 9.90 18.21 -0.65
C GLU A 45 11.08 18.18 -1.61
N ILE A 46 10.82 18.42 -2.90
CA ILE A 46 11.86 18.45 -3.93
C ILE A 46 12.43 19.86 -4.01
N GLN A 47 13.72 20.00 -3.68
CA GLN A 47 14.41 21.27 -3.61
C GLN A 47 14.26 22.09 -4.90
N GLY A 48 13.97 23.38 -4.78
CA GLY A 48 13.81 24.26 -5.95
C GLY A 48 12.51 24.05 -6.73
N THR A 49 11.58 23.25 -6.22
CA THR A 49 10.25 23.07 -6.80
C THR A 49 9.16 23.17 -5.73
N ASN A 50 7.90 23.34 -6.14
CA ASN A 50 6.75 23.23 -5.24
C ASN A 50 6.18 21.80 -5.19
N ARG A 51 6.95 20.80 -5.64
CA ARG A 51 6.52 19.40 -5.69
C ARG A 51 6.89 18.68 -4.40
N ARG A 52 6.05 17.72 -4.04
CA ARG A 52 6.28 16.80 -2.92
C ARG A 52 6.02 15.37 -3.35
N ILE A 53 6.78 14.47 -2.76
CA ILE A 53 6.61 13.03 -2.87
C ILE A 53 5.98 12.54 -1.58
N LEU A 54 4.94 11.72 -1.65
CA LEU A 54 4.32 11.14 -0.46
C LEU A 54 4.91 9.75 -0.20
N LEU A 55 5.12 9.41 1.06
CA LEU A 55 5.79 8.18 1.49
C LEU A 55 4.87 7.36 2.41
N LYS A 56 4.98 6.04 2.34
CA LYS A 56 4.29 5.11 3.24
C LYS A 56 5.22 3.98 3.63
N PHE A 57 5.69 4.00 4.87
CA PHE A 57 6.46 2.91 5.46
C PHE A 57 5.51 1.87 6.07
N THR A 58 5.69 0.58 5.76
CA THR A 58 4.84 -0.50 6.28
C THR A 58 5.64 -1.74 6.67
N LYS A 59 5.21 -2.41 7.75
CA LYS A 59 5.69 -3.74 8.16
C LYS A 59 5.12 -4.86 7.27
N GLY A 60 3.86 -4.70 6.87
CA GLY A 60 3.07 -5.74 6.22
C GLY A 60 2.95 -5.53 4.71
N TYR A 61 3.12 -6.61 3.96
CA TYR A 61 2.85 -6.67 2.53
C TYR A 61 2.22 -8.01 2.19
N SER A 62 1.06 -8.00 1.52
CA SER A 62 0.38 -9.21 1.05
C SER A 62 0.75 -9.47 -0.41
N GLN A 63 0.82 -10.76 -0.78
CA GLN A 63 1.03 -11.15 -2.17
C GLN A 63 -0.10 -10.67 -3.08
N ASP A 64 -1.34 -10.62 -2.56
CA ASP A 64 -2.49 -10.10 -3.31
C ASP A 64 -2.28 -8.63 -3.72
N ALA A 65 -1.66 -7.82 -2.86
CA ALA A 65 -1.34 -6.44 -3.20
C ALA A 65 -0.40 -6.35 -4.42
N LEU A 66 0.49 -7.34 -4.59
CA LEU A 66 1.40 -7.42 -5.73
C LEU A 66 0.65 -7.77 -7.02
N GLU A 67 -0.27 -8.75 -6.96
CA GLU A 67 -1.07 -9.17 -8.11
C GLU A 67 -1.89 -8.02 -8.70
N TRP A 68 -2.46 -7.19 -7.83
CA TRP A 68 -3.20 -6.00 -8.22
C TRP A 68 -2.32 -4.79 -8.53
N GLY A 69 -1.00 -4.89 -8.35
CA GLY A 69 -0.05 -3.81 -8.61
C GLY A 69 0.02 -3.38 -10.08
N CYS A 70 -0.36 -4.26 -11.02
CA CYS A 70 -0.51 -3.86 -12.43
C CYS A 70 -1.67 -2.89 -12.64
N LEU A 71 -2.79 -3.11 -11.94
CA LEU A 71 -3.97 -2.25 -12.02
C LEU A 71 -3.73 -0.97 -11.20
N GLN A 72 -3.13 -1.07 -10.02
CA GLN A 72 -2.91 0.03 -9.07
C GLN A 72 -1.44 0.11 -8.66
N THR A 73 -0.64 0.94 -9.34
CA THR A 73 0.82 0.96 -9.19
C THR A 73 1.28 1.25 -7.76
N HIS A 74 0.53 2.08 -7.01
CA HIS A 74 0.83 2.42 -5.61
C HIS A 74 0.79 1.23 -4.63
N ARG A 75 0.26 0.07 -5.05
CA ARG A 75 0.33 -1.17 -4.27
C ARG A 75 1.67 -1.87 -4.35
N ARG A 76 2.56 -1.47 -5.27
CA ARG A 76 3.88 -2.09 -5.42
C ARG A 76 4.87 -1.48 -4.44
N PRO A 77 5.71 -2.28 -3.77
CA PRO A 77 6.79 -1.76 -2.97
C PRO A 77 7.89 -1.25 -3.90
N PHE A 78 8.24 0.02 -3.78
CA PHE A 78 9.33 0.63 -4.53
C PHE A 78 10.63 0.66 -3.73
N GLY A 79 10.54 0.70 -2.40
CA GLY A 79 11.68 0.72 -1.50
C GLY A 79 11.65 -0.40 -0.49
N PHE A 80 12.84 -0.82 -0.04
CA PHE A 80 12.99 -1.80 1.04
C PHE A 80 13.98 -1.30 2.09
N ILE A 81 13.60 -1.39 3.38
CA ILE A 81 14.47 -1.11 4.52
C ILE A 81 14.53 -2.36 5.41
N GLY A 82 15.70 -2.98 5.48
CA GLY A 82 15.98 -4.04 6.44
C GLY A 82 16.39 -3.45 7.79
N VAL A 83 15.92 -4.02 8.89
CA VAL A 83 16.35 -3.65 10.25
C VAL A 83 17.01 -4.85 10.90
N ALA A 84 18.26 -4.69 11.29
CA ALA A 84 19.07 -5.66 12.00
C ALA A 84 19.58 -5.09 13.32
N LYS A 85 19.92 -5.96 14.27
CA LYS A 85 20.56 -5.59 15.53
C LYS A 85 21.82 -6.43 15.73
N LEU A 86 22.93 -5.78 16.08
CA LEU A 86 24.16 -6.49 16.46
C LEU A 86 24.03 -7.11 17.84
N SER A 87 24.82 -8.16 18.08
CA SER A 87 25.00 -8.67 19.43
C SER A 87 25.55 -7.59 20.37
N VAL A 88 25.22 -7.71 21.65
CA VAL A 88 25.81 -6.89 22.72
C VAL A 88 27.32 -7.17 22.84
N ASP A 89 27.73 -8.41 22.55
CA ASP A 89 29.13 -8.81 22.60
C ASP A 89 29.92 -8.26 21.40
N THR A 90 30.78 -7.28 21.68
CA THR A 90 31.62 -6.60 20.67
C THR A 90 32.55 -7.54 19.90
N SER A 91 32.94 -8.67 20.48
CA SER A 91 33.77 -9.69 19.82
C SER A 91 33.10 -10.35 18.62
N HIS A 92 31.77 -10.34 18.56
CA HIS A 92 30.98 -10.96 17.48
C HIS A 92 30.58 -9.98 16.38
N HIS A 93 30.79 -8.68 16.57
CA HIS A 93 30.34 -7.62 15.67
C HIS A 93 30.79 -7.82 14.21
N GLY A 94 32.06 -8.18 13.97
CA GLY A 94 32.56 -8.44 12.62
C GLY A 94 31.85 -9.62 11.93
N LYS A 95 31.62 -10.72 12.67
CA LYS A 95 30.92 -11.91 12.15
C LYS A 95 29.44 -11.62 11.91
N ASP A 96 28.79 -10.94 12.85
CA ASP A 96 27.39 -10.53 12.73
C ASP A 96 27.19 -9.64 11.50
N TYR A 97 28.10 -8.70 11.26
CA TYR A 97 28.05 -7.82 10.09
C TYR A 97 28.10 -8.59 8.77
N GLU A 98 29.03 -9.55 8.63
CA GLU A 98 29.11 -10.40 7.43
C GLU A 98 27.82 -11.20 7.20
N ILE A 99 27.25 -11.76 8.29
CA ILE A 99 25.98 -12.50 8.24
C ILE A 99 24.82 -11.58 7.84
N ILE A 100 24.78 -10.37 8.40
CA ILE A 100 23.76 -9.35 8.09
C ILE A 100 23.82 -9.01 6.60
N VAL A 101 24.99 -8.70 6.05
CA VAL A 101 25.15 -8.34 4.63
C VAL A 101 24.70 -9.48 3.71
N HIS A 102 25.10 -10.71 4.02
CA HIS A 102 24.71 -11.89 3.25
C HIS A 102 23.19 -12.16 3.34
N ARG A 103 22.62 -12.13 4.54
CA ARG A 103 21.17 -12.35 4.75
C ARG A 103 20.33 -11.24 4.12
N PHE A 104 20.78 -9.99 4.18
CA PHE A 104 20.09 -8.86 3.57
C PHE A 104 20.00 -9.03 2.06
N SER A 105 21.09 -9.42 1.40
CA SER A 105 21.11 -9.70 -0.04
C SER A 105 20.12 -10.80 -0.45
N ASN A 106 20.06 -11.88 0.34
CA ASN A 106 19.10 -12.97 0.13
C ASN A 106 17.65 -12.58 0.41
N LEU A 107 17.41 -11.61 1.30
CA LEU A 107 16.07 -11.11 1.59
C LEU A 107 15.56 -10.23 0.44
N ILE A 108 16.42 -9.37 -0.11
CA ILE A 108 16.07 -8.46 -1.21
C ILE A 108 15.77 -9.23 -2.51
N SER A 109 16.47 -10.35 -2.77
CA SER A 109 16.29 -11.12 -4.00
C SER A 109 14.83 -11.57 -4.22
N GLN A 110 14.09 -11.80 -3.12
CA GLN A 110 12.66 -12.13 -3.11
C GLN A 110 11.75 -11.02 -3.65
N TYR A 111 12.21 -9.76 -3.62
CA TYR A 111 11.44 -8.57 -4.02
C TYR A 111 12.05 -7.83 -5.23
N SER A 112 13.14 -8.36 -5.79
CA SER A 112 14.02 -7.69 -6.75
C SER A 112 13.34 -7.20 -8.04
N SER A 113 12.23 -7.81 -8.46
CA SER A 113 11.57 -7.47 -9.73
C SER A 113 10.93 -6.08 -9.77
N HIS A 114 10.68 -5.46 -8.60
CA HIS A 114 9.94 -4.20 -8.51
C HIS A 114 10.58 -3.14 -7.62
N LEU A 115 11.58 -3.50 -6.81
CA LEU A 115 12.29 -2.54 -5.97
C LEU A 115 13.19 -1.63 -6.79
N TYR A 116 13.15 -0.34 -6.46
CA TYR A 116 14.01 0.68 -7.05
C TYR A 116 15.27 0.88 -6.20
N ASP A 117 15.14 0.88 -4.87
CA ASP A 117 16.29 0.93 -3.96
C ASP A 117 16.03 0.09 -2.70
N SER A 118 17.11 -0.36 -2.06
CA SER A 118 17.09 -1.17 -0.85
C SER A 118 18.21 -0.78 0.10
N ARG A 119 17.88 -0.57 1.37
CA ARG A 119 18.80 -0.13 2.41
C ARG A 119 18.67 -0.90 3.71
N CYS A 120 19.71 -0.86 4.53
CA CYS A 120 19.76 -1.58 5.80
C CYS A 120 20.05 -0.60 6.94
N ILE A 121 19.35 -0.76 8.06
CA ILE A 121 19.61 -0.08 9.32
C ILE A 121 20.06 -1.13 10.32
N ILE A 122 21.25 -0.93 10.87
CA ILE A 122 21.85 -1.78 11.89
C ILE A 122 21.82 -1.03 13.21
N ILE A 123 21.19 -1.63 14.22
CA ILE A 123 21.13 -1.10 15.58
C ILE A 123 22.25 -1.75 16.41
N GLY A 124 22.99 -0.96 17.17
CA GLY A 124 24.06 -1.48 18.03
C GLY A 124 24.49 -0.49 19.13
N PRO A 125 25.53 -0.82 19.90
CA PRO A 125 26.09 0.06 20.94
C PRO A 125 26.80 1.31 20.37
N GLU A 126 27.07 2.32 21.20
CA GLU A 126 27.61 3.62 20.73
C GLU A 126 28.91 3.54 19.92
N GLU A 127 29.82 2.65 20.29
CA GLU A 127 31.10 2.46 19.59
C GLU A 127 31.05 1.18 18.76
N PRO A 128 30.73 1.26 17.45
CA PRO A 128 30.84 0.11 16.58
C PRO A 128 32.32 -0.26 16.40
N THR A 129 32.67 -1.53 16.62
CA THR A 129 34.00 -2.04 16.25
C THR A 129 34.09 -2.39 14.75
N ILE A 130 33.09 -2.00 13.95
CA ILE A 130 32.94 -2.35 12.53
C ILE A 130 33.09 -1.09 11.69
N ILE A 131 33.84 -1.20 10.60
CA ILE A 131 33.92 -0.15 9.57
C ILE A 131 32.83 -0.40 8.53
N ILE A 132 31.84 0.49 8.46
CA ILE A 132 30.77 0.41 7.46
C ILE A 132 31.23 1.12 6.19
N GLY A 133 31.65 0.33 5.20
CA GLY A 133 32.05 0.85 3.88
C GLY A 133 30.88 1.07 2.91
N ASN A 134 29.69 0.55 3.22
CA ASN A 134 28.55 0.59 2.31
C ASN A 134 27.58 1.73 2.65
N LYS A 135 27.43 2.68 1.73
CA LYS A 135 26.53 3.84 1.85
C LYS A 135 25.05 3.47 2.02
N ASN A 136 24.66 2.25 1.64
CA ASN A 136 23.29 1.76 1.78
C ASN A 136 23.02 1.13 3.16
N ILE A 137 24.00 1.13 4.07
CA ILE A 137 23.89 0.63 5.42
C ILE A 137 24.10 1.79 6.39
N LEU A 138 23.13 2.01 7.27
CA LEU A 138 23.22 2.97 8.38
C LEU A 138 23.43 2.23 9.68
N TYR A 139 24.35 2.73 10.51
CA TYR A 139 24.43 2.34 11.91
C TYR A 139 23.66 3.32 12.78
N LEU A 140 22.92 2.81 13.75
CA LEU A 140 22.24 3.61 14.75
C LEU A 140 22.58 3.09 16.14
N SER A 141 23.08 3.99 16.98
CA SER A 141 23.07 3.80 18.42
C SER A 141 21.72 4.25 18.98
N MET A 142 21.17 3.49 19.92
CA MET A 142 19.86 3.81 20.51
C MET A 142 19.93 4.98 21.51
N ASP A 143 21.13 5.37 21.94
CA ASP A 143 21.35 6.31 23.05
C ASP A 143 21.80 7.72 22.60
N ASN A 144 22.02 7.96 21.30
CA ASN A 144 22.61 9.21 20.79
C ASN A 144 21.61 10.10 20.01
N GLU A 145 21.49 11.37 20.41
CA GLU A 145 20.67 12.36 19.67
C GLU A 145 21.28 12.77 18.31
N LYS A 146 22.62 12.72 18.17
CA LYS A 146 23.33 13.02 16.91
C LYS A 146 22.93 12.09 15.76
N ASP A 147 22.51 10.88 16.10
CA ASP A 147 22.07 9.87 15.14
C ASP A 147 20.79 10.28 14.41
N ASN A 148 20.05 11.29 14.91
CA ASN A 148 18.86 11.78 14.25
C ASN A 148 19.17 12.52 12.94
N SER A 149 20.22 13.36 12.89
CA SER A 149 20.60 14.05 11.65
C SER A 149 21.15 13.09 10.60
N GLU A 150 21.95 12.11 11.01
CA GLU A 150 22.50 11.10 10.11
C GLU A 150 21.39 10.18 9.58
N PHE A 151 20.47 9.78 10.45
CA PHE A 151 19.26 9.05 10.05
C PHE A 151 18.44 9.79 9.01
N LEU A 152 18.18 11.09 9.22
CA LEU A 152 17.43 11.89 8.25
C LEU A 152 18.17 12.04 6.93
N HIS A 153 19.49 12.25 6.96
CA HIS A 153 20.30 12.29 5.74
C HIS A 153 20.27 10.95 4.99
N PHE A 154 20.36 9.84 5.72
CA PHE A 154 20.23 8.50 5.16
C PHE A 154 18.85 8.27 4.52
N VAL A 155 17.77 8.67 5.18
CA VAL A 155 16.42 8.56 4.61
C VAL A 155 16.24 9.52 3.43
N SER A 156 16.78 10.75 3.50
CA SER A 156 16.74 11.73 2.40
C SER A 156 17.42 11.17 1.17
N THR A 157 18.67 10.70 1.29
CA THR A 157 19.40 10.11 0.15
C THR A 157 18.70 8.86 -0.41
N PHE A 158 17.97 8.10 0.41
CA PHE A 158 17.15 6.96 -0.02
C PHE A 158 15.92 7.40 -0.81
N VAL A 159 15.22 8.41 -0.33
CA VAL A 159 14.06 8.94 -1.04
C VAL A 159 14.49 9.63 -2.34
N SER A 160 15.66 10.29 -2.35
CA SER A 160 16.26 10.85 -3.57
C SER A 160 16.55 9.77 -4.62
N SER A 161 17.16 8.63 -4.24
CA SER A 161 17.42 7.54 -5.19
C SER A 161 16.12 6.95 -5.76
N LEU A 162 15.12 6.73 -4.91
CA LEU A 162 13.78 6.29 -5.33
C LEU A 162 13.15 7.29 -6.31
N HIS A 163 13.26 8.59 -6.02
CA HIS A 163 12.73 9.66 -6.85
C HIS A 163 13.37 9.67 -8.24
N VAL A 164 14.70 9.59 -8.33
CA VAL A 164 15.44 9.62 -9.60
C VAL A 164 15.05 8.43 -10.49
N ILE A 165 14.98 7.22 -9.91
CA ILE A 165 14.58 6.02 -10.65
C ILE A 165 13.13 6.15 -11.11
N LEU A 166 12.23 6.65 -10.25
CA LEU A 166 10.83 6.89 -10.60
C LEU A 166 10.70 7.91 -11.74
N GLU A 167 11.46 9.01 -11.72
CA GLU A 167 11.47 10.00 -12.81
C GLU A 167 11.98 9.40 -14.12
N SER A 168 13.06 8.61 -14.08
CA SER A 168 13.56 7.88 -15.26
C SER A 168 12.49 6.95 -15.83
N LYS A 169 11.83 6.13 -15.00
CA LYS A 169 10.75 5.23 -15.44
C LYS A 169 9.56 5.98 -16.04
N ARG A 170 9.21 7.14 -15.49
CA ARG A 170 8.15 8.01 -16.03
C ARG A 170 8.54 8.53 -17.41
N ILE A 171 9.77 9.03 -17.59
CA ILE A 171 10.26 9.55 -18.88
C ILE A 171 10.31 8.44 -19.93
N ASP A 172 10.84 7.26 -19.58
CA ASP A 172 10.83 6.10 -20.46
C ASP A 172 9.41 5.77 -20.94
N LYS A 173 8.44 5.84 -20.03
CA LYS A 173 7.03 5.55 -20.33
C LYS A 173 6.38 6.61 -21.22
N ILE A 174 6.76 7.88 -21.08
CA ILE A 174 6.30 8.97 -21.95
C ILE A 174 6.81 8.77 -23.38
N ASN A 175 8.06 8.37 -23.52
CA ASN A 175 8.76 8.21 -24.79
C ASN A 175 8.48 6.85 -25.45
N GLU A 176 7.75 5.95 -24.80
CA GLU A 176 7.40 4.64 -25.34
C GLU A 176 6.43 4.79 -26.52
N SER A 177 6.84 4.32 -27.70
CA SER A 177 5.97 4.35 -28.88
C SER A 177 4.81 3.34 -28.74
N PRO A 178 3.63 3.61 -29.34
CA PRO A 178 2.48 2.71 -29.24
C PRO A 178 2.73 1.28 -29.74
N GLU A 179 3.77 1.08 -30.57
CA GLU A 179 4.17 -0.23 -31.10
C GLU A 179 5.01 -1.05 -30.11
N ARG A 180 5.73 -0.39 -29.21
CA ARG A 180 6.55 -1.04 -28.17
C ARG A 180 5.76 -1.33 -26.89
N MET A 181 4.63 -0.66 -26.71
CA MET A 181 3.77 -0.83 -25.54
C MET A 181 3.29 -2.27 -25.37
N LEU A 182 3.65 -2.86 -24.24
CA LEU A 182 3.10 -4.14 -23.80
C LEU A 182 1.74 -3.92 -23.13
N MET A 183 0.81 -4.86 -23.37
CA MET A 183 -0.49 -4.86 -22.72
C MET A 183 -0.34 -5.18 -21.23
N PRO A 184 -0.67 -4.26 -20.31
CA PRO A 184 -0.68 -4.56 -18.88
C PRO A 184 -1.84 -5.49 -18.56
N LEU A 185 -1.58 -6.59 -17.85
CA LEU A 185 -2.57 -7.59 -17.49
C LEU A 185 -2.85 -7.60 -15.99
N THR A 186 -4.10 -7.87 -15.64
CA THR A 186 -4.60 -8.05 -14.27
C THR A 186 -4.89 -9.52 -13.99
N ALA A 187 -5.15 -9.86 -12.73
CA ALA A 187 -5.58 -11.22 -12.35
C ALA A 187 -6.81 -11.67 -13.16
N ASN A 188 -7.78 -10.79 -13.39
CA ASN A 188 -9.01 -11.09 -14.14
C ASN A 188 -8.81 -11.26 -15.65
N ASP A 189 -7.67 -10.81 -16.20
CA ASP A 189 -7.39 -11.01 -17.62
C ASP A 189 -6.85 -12.42 -17.91
N LYS A 190 -6.36 -13.16 -16.89
CA LYS A 190 -5.76 -14.50 -17.06
C LYS A 190 -6.77 -15.56 -17.53
N ASP A 191 -8.06 -15.33 -17.27
CA ASP A 191 -9.14 -16.27 -17.60
C ASP A 191 -9.83 -15.97 -18.95
N GLN A 192 -9.41 -14.91 -19.67
CA GLN A 192 -10.04 -14.42 -20.90
C GLN A 192 -9.33 -14.88 -22.19
N ASN A 193 -8.77 -16.08 -22.18
CA ASN A 193 -8.12 -16.67 -23.37
C ASN A 193 -9.16 -17.27 -24.31
N GLY A 194 -9.59 -16.53 -25.33
CA GLY A 194 -10.27 -17.14 -26.49
C GLY A 194 -11.43 -16.37 -27.11
N SER A 195 -11.25 -15.10 -27.47
CA SER A 195 -12.14 -14.50 -28.48
C SER A 195 -11.34 -13.69 -29.48
N ASP A 196 -11.72 -13.79 -30.76
CA ASP A 196 -11.27 -12.92 -31.85
C ASP A 196 -11.63 -11.46 -31.53
N SER A 197 -10.77 -10.81 -30.76
CA SER A 197 -10.92 -9.42 -30.39
C SER A 197 -10.43 -8.53 -31.53
N ASP A 198 -11.26 -7.60 -31.99
CA ASP A 198 -10.88 -6.57 -32.97
C ASP A 198 -9.55 -5.92 -32.57
N THR A 199 -8.53 -6.06 -33.43
CA THR A 199 -7.17 -5.55 -33.22
C THR A 199 -7.15 -4.06 -32.87
N ARG A 200 -8.12 -3.27 -33.36
CA ARG A 200 -8.25 -1.84 -33.02
C ARG A 200 -8.65 -1.64 -31.57
N ILE A 201 -9.59 -2.44 -31.06
CA ILE A 201 -10.05 -2.39 -29.67
C ILE A 201 -8.90 -2.82 -28.75
N VAL A 202 -8.18 -3.90 -29.07
CA VAL A 202 -7.01 -4.35 -28.29
C VAL A 202 -5.94 -3.27 -28.26
N LYS A 203 -5.61 -2.66 -29.41
CA LYS A 203 -4.64 -1.56 -29.46
C LYS A 203 -5.10 -0.38 -28.59
N ARG A 204 -6.39 -0.03 -28.62
CA ARG A 204 -6.94 1.06 -27.79
C ARG A 204 -6.90 0.74 -26.29
N LYS A 205 -7.21 -0.51 -25.89
CA LYS A 205 -7.00 -0.98 -24.51
C LYS A 205 -5.55 -0.83 -24.10
N CYS A 206 -4.61 -1.29 -24.92
CA CYS A 206 -3.17 -1.21 -24.63
C CYS A 206 -2.74 0.23 -24.36
N ILE A 207 -3.07 1.16 -25.26
CA ILE A 207 -2.74 2.58 -25.11
C ILE A 207 -3.42 3.15 -23.85
N GLY A 208 -4.71 2.87 -23.64
CA GLY A 208 -5.46 3.36 -22.48
C GLY A 208 -4.90 2.89 -21.14
N ARG A 209 -4.56 1.60 -21.02
CA ARG A 209 -3.95 1.00 -19.82
C ARG A 209 -2.55 1.58 -19.56
N ASN A 210 -1.74 1.74 -20.60
CA ASN A 210 -0.41 2.33 -20.47
C ASN A 210 -0.48 3.83 -20.08
N LYS A 211 -1.45 4.58 -20.60
CA LYS A 211 -1.72 5.96 -20.16
C LYS A 211 -2.15 6.04 -18.70
N LYS A 212 -2.94 5.07 -18.22
CA LYS A 212 -3.29 4.93 -16.80
C LYS A 212 -2.03 4.77 -15.95
N ILE A 213 -1.16 3.83 -16.31
CA ILE A 213 0.09 3.58 -15.56
C ILE A 213 1.00 4.82 -15.58
N LEU A 214 1.08 5.51 -16.72
CA LEU A 214 1.80 6.79 -16.80
C LEU A 214 1.21 7.83 -15.84
N ALA A 215 -0.12 7.91 -15.72
CA ALA A 215 -0.79 8.78 -14.76
C ALA A 215 -0.45 8.42 -13.31
N ASP A 216 -0.39 7.13 -12.96
CA ASP A 216 0.06 6.66 -11.65
C ASP A 216 1.50 7.10 -11.36
N LEU A 217 2.43 6.92 -12.32
CA LEU A 217 3.83 7.32 -12.17
C LEU A 217 3.98 8.83 -11.99
N CYS A 218 3.24 9.63 -12.76
CA CYS A 218 3.17 11.09 -12.58
C CYS A 218 2.66 11.44 -11.18
N PHE A 219 1.64 10.73 -10.67
CA PHE A 219 1.11 11.01 -9.33
C PHE A 219 2.15 10.73 -8.24
N LEU A 220 2.79 9.56 -8.29
CA LEU A 220 3.84 9.17 -7.35
C LEU A 220 5.04 10.13 -7.36
N ALA A 221 5.36 10.69 -8.53
CA ALA A 221 6.45 11.67 -8.71
C ALA A 221 6.04 13.13 -8.41
N GLY A 222 4.81 13.37 -7.94
CA GLY A 222 4.32 14.70 -7.58
C GLY A 222 3.90 15.59 -8.75
N TYR A 223 3.78 15.05 -9.97
CA TYR A 223 3.27 15.76 -11.15
C TYR A 223 1.75 15.66 -11.24
N TYR A 224 1.05 16.37 -10.34
CA TYR A 224 -0.40 16.24 -10.21
C TYR A 224 -1.18 16.68 -11.45
N GLN A 225 -0.74 17.75 -12.14
CA GLN A 225 -1.43 18.24 -13.35
C GLN A 225 -1.32 17.26 -14.52
N ASP A 226 -0.12 16.74 -14.77
CA ASP A 226 0.10 15.72 -15.79
C ASP A 226 -0.68 14.44 -15.46
N SER A 227 -0.74 14.08 -14.18
CA SER A 227 -1.50 12.92 -13.73
C SER A 227 -3.00 13.07 -14.02
N LEU A 228 -3.61 14.24 -13.74
CA LEU A 228 -5.01 14.54 -14.10
C LEU A 228 -5.27 14.34 -15.59
N LEU A 229 -4.41 14.95 -16.42
CA LEU A 229 -4.52 14.87 -17.88
C LEU A 229 -4.46 13.41 -18.36
N TYR A 230 -3.47 12.65 -17.91
CA TYR A 230 -3.30 11.26 -18.36
C TYR A 230 -4.40 10.33 -17.85
N TYR A 231 -4.93 10.55 -16.65
CA TYR A 231 -6.11 9.82 -16.18
C TYR A 231 -7.35 10.11 -17.04
N GLN A 232 -7.60 11.38 -17.38
CA GLN A 232 -8.72 11.74 -18.26
C GLN A 232 -8.59 11.08 -19.64
N GLN A 233 -7.42 11.20 -20.27
CA GLN A 233 -7.13 10.53 -21.55
C GLN A 233 -7.29 9.00 -21.47
N SER A 234 -6.87 8.39 -20.36
CA SER A 234 -7.03 6.96 -20.13
C SER A 234 -8.50 6.56 -20.02
N VAL A 235 -9.31 7.29 -19.26
CA VAL A 235 -10.75 7.06 -19.13
C VAL A 235 -11.42 7.10 -20.50
N ASP A 236 -11.16 8.12 -21.31
CA ASP A 236 -11.77 8.26 -22.64
C ASP A 236 -11.40 7.10 -23.58
N LEU A 237 -10.12 6.70 -23.60
CA LEU A 237 -9.65 5.59 -24.43
C LEU A 237 -10.27 4.25 -23.99
N LEU A 238 -10.32 4.00 -22.68
CA LEU A 238 -10.77 2.73 -22.12
C LEU A 238 -12.30 2.57 -22.14
N GLN A 239 -13.06 3.66 -21.95
CA GLN A 239 -14.51 3.66 -22.13
C GLN A 239 -14.88 3.28 -23.56
N ASN A 240 -14.21 3.87 -24.55
CA ASN A 240 -14.39 3.56 -25.97
C ASN A 240 -13.93 2.14 -26.36
N ALA A 241 -13.17 1.46 -25.49
CA ALA A 241 -12.71 0.09 -25.68
C ALA A 241 -13.44 -0.92 -24.77
N ASN A 242 -14.48 -0.49 -24.03
CA ASN A 242 -15.24 -1.30 -23.09
C ASN A 242 -14.37 -2.00 -22.03
N ASP A 243 -13.28 -1.38 -21.59
CA ASP A 243 -12.34 -1.92 -20.60
C ASP A 243 -12.65 -1.42 -19.19
N PHE A 244 -13.83 -1.77 -18.69
CA PHE A 244 -14.44 -1.09 -17.54
C PHE A 244 -13.68 -1.29 -16.23
N LEU A 245 -12.96 -2.40 -16.04
CA LEU A 245 -12.11 -2.59 -14.85
C LEU A 245 -11.03 -1.50 -14.77
N TRP A 246 -10.39 -1.21 -15.90
CA TRP A 246 -9.36 -0.18 -16.00
C TRP A 246 -9.95 1.23 -16.01
N VAL A 247 -11.15 1.43 -16.56
CA VAL A 247 -11.91 2.69 -16.40
C VAL A 247 -12.14 2.99 -14.92
N GLY A 248 -12.64 2.00 -14.15
CA GLY A 248 -12.84 2.14 -12.71
C GLY A 248 -11.55 2.55 -11.99
N SER A 249 -10.44 1.90 -12.30
CA SER A 249 -9.15 2.25 -11.68
C SER A 249 -8.61 3.62 -12.10
N ALA A 250 -8.81 4.04 -13.35
CA ALA A 250 -8.43 5.37 -13.80
C ALA A 250 -9.28 6.46 -13.14
N LEU A 251 -10.59 6.24 -12.95
CA LEU A 251 -11.48 7.14 -12.21
C LEU A 251 -11.10 7.24 -10.73
N GLU A 252 -10.74 6.13 -10.09
CA GLU A 252 -10.27 6.12 -8.70
C GLU A 252 -9.02 7.00 -8.54
N GLY A 253 -8.06 6.85 -9.46
CA GLY A 253 -6.84 7.66 -9.50
C GLY A 253 -7.11 9.14 -9.78
N LEU A 254 -8.00 9.45 -10.73
CA LEU A 254 -8.43 10.82 -11.05
C LEU A 254 -9.05 11.54 -9.84
N CYS A 255 -9.93 10.84 -9.11
CA CYS A 255 -10.51 11.33 -7.87
C CYS A 255 -9.44 11.55 -6.80
N ALA A 256 -8.47 10.65 -6.70
CA ALA A 256 -7.39 10.75 -5.72
C ALA A 256 -6.46 11.94 -5.94
N VAL A 257 -6.05 12.18 -7.19
CA VAL A 257 -5.24 13.34 -7.54
C VAL A 257 -6.02 14.63 -7.27
N SER A 258 -7.29 14.69 -7.69
CA SER A 258 -8.14 15.87 -7.50
C SER A 258 -8.31 16.22 -6.01
N SER A 259 -8.58 15.20 -5.18
CA SER A 259 -8.65 15.37 -3.72
C SER A 259 -7.31 15.81 -3.12
N THR A 260 -6.19 15.32 -3.64
CA THR A 260 -4.84 15.69 -3.15
C THR A 260 -4.48 17.14 -3.47
N ILE A 261 -4.85 17.63 -4.66
CA ILE A 261 -4.67 19.03 -5.04
C ILE A 261 -5.54 19.94 -4.16
N GLY A 262 -6.81 19.58 -3.96
CA GLY A 262 -7.74 20.34 -3.11
C GLY A 262 -7.30 20.43 -1.64
N ILE A 263 -6.65 19.37 -1.12
CA ILE A 263 -6.08 19.30 0.24
C ILE A 263 -4.68 19.95 0.31
N GLY A 264 -4.14 20.47 -0.79
CA GLY A 264 -2.78 20.99 -0.93
C GLY A 264 -2.27 21.84 0.23
N SER A 265 -3.15 22.67 0.81
CA SER A 265 -2.92 23.57 1.95
C SER A 265 -2.90 22.90 3.32
N ASP A 266 -3.58 21.78 3.53
CA ASP A 266 -3.70 21.11 4.84
C ASP A 266 -2.59 20.09 5.13
N ILE A 267 -1.90 19.59 4.10
CA ILE A 267 -0.74 18.70 4.29
C ILE A 267 0.41 19.43 5.01
N LYS A 268 0.53 20.77 4.84
CA LYS A 268 1.49 21.61 5.58
C LYS A 268 1.20 21.70 7.10
N LYS A 269 -0.01 21.32 7.55
CA LYS A 269 -0.41 21.39 8.97
C LYS A 269 -0.21 20.07 9.71
N LEU A 270 0.20 19.00 9.04
CA LEU A 270 0.64 17.81 9.75
C LEU A 270 2.03 18.11 10.33
N ASN A 271 2.10 18.36 11.64
CA ASN A 271 3.34 18.45 12.43
C ASN A 271 4.18 17.17 12.26
N GLN A 272 4.93 17.09 11.17
CA GLN A 272 5.71 15.92 10.75
C GLN A 272 7.07 16.39 10.24
N GLN A 273 8.08 15.56 10.44
CA GLN A 273 9.47 15.93 10.20
C GLN A 273 9.70 16.16 8.70
N GLU A 274 10.03 17.40 8.32
CA GLU A 274 10.21 17.80 6.92
C GLU A 274 11.50 17.16 6.36
N LEU A 275 11.34 16.36 5.31
CA LEU A 275 12.44 15.80 4.55
C LEU A 275 12.60 16.61 3.27
N VAL A 276 13.78 17.17 3.02
CA VAL A 276 14.11 17.80 1.74
C VAL A 276 15.00 16.85 0.95
N ILE A 277 14.69 16.67 -0.32
CA ILE A 277 15.49 15.90 -1.27
C ILE A 277 16.02 16.81 -2.37
N ASP A 278 17.27 16.57 -2.76
CA ASP A 278 17.90 17.32 -3.85
C ASP A 278 17.14 17.05 -5.15
N ASN A 279 16.85 18.13 -5.87
CA ASN A 279 16.47 18.03 -7.26
C ASN A 279 17.75 17.75 -8.05
N SER A 280 18.22 16.50 -8.02
CA SER A 280 19.37 16.09 -8.81
C SER A 280 19.06 16.48 -10.25
N ASN A 281 19.85 17.39 -10.81
CA ASN A 281 19.72 17.88 -12.18
C ASN A 281 19.81 16.69 -13.16
N ILE A 282 18.73 15.96 -13.35
CA ILE A 282 18.52 15.22 -14.57
C ILE A 282 18.39 16.36 -15.59
N ASN A 283 19.50 16.61 -16.29
CA ASN A 283 19.62 17.62 -17.34
C ASN A 283 18.76 17.13 -18.51
N VAL A 284 17.43 17.12 -18.33
CA VAL A 284 16.45 16.78 -19.35
C VAL A 284 16.29 18.03 -20.19
N ASN A 285 17.30 18.31 -21.01
CA ASN A 285 17.12 18.96 -22.30
C ASN A 285 16.44 17.98 -23.27
N GLY A 286 15.43 17.26 -22.79
CA GLY A 286 14.35 16.75 -23.60
C GLY A 286 13.23 17.72 -23.31
N ASP A 287 13.02 18.67 -24.21
CA ASP A 287 11.84 19.51 -24.20
C ASP A 287 10.64 18.63 -23.82
N CYS A 288 10.11 18.84 -22.61
CA CYS A 288 8.75 18.46 -22.32
C CYS A 288 7.97 19.16 -23.43
N ILE A 289 7.58 18.44 -24.48
CA ILE A 289 6.80 19.01 -25.58
C ILE A 289 5.57 19.66 -24.93
N THR A 290 5.69 20.98 -24.78
CA THR A 290 4.66 22.00 -24.77
C THR A 290 3.32 21.61 -24.13
N PHE A 291 3.18 21.92 -22.85
CA PHE A 291 1.85 22.10 -22.22
C PHE A 291 1.62 23.53 -21.70
N SER A 292 2.25 24.52 -22.34
CA SER A 292 1.84 25.93 -22.23
C SER A 292 0.61 26.28 -23.09
N LYS A 293 -0.03 25.29 -23.78
CA LYS A 293 -1.17 25.53 -24.68
C LYS A 293 -2.34 24.55 -24.61
N VAL A 294 -2.37 23.61 -23.68
CA VAL A 294 -3.59 22.82 -23.41
C VAL A 294 -4.07 23.25 -22.04
N LEU A 295 -5.37 23.54 -21.94
CA LEU A 295 -6.03 24.02 -20.73
C LEU A 295 -5.42 23.35 -19.50
N SER A 296 -5.03 24.14 -18.50
CA SER A 296 -4.78 23.62 -17.16
C SER A 296 -5.96 22.74 -16.78
N CYS A 297 -5.77 21.41 -16.73
CA CYS A 297 -6.84 20.52 -16.33
C CYS A 297 -7.30 20.95 -14.93
N ILE A 298 -8.56 21.36 -14.83
CA ILE A 298 -9.14 21.76 -13.54
C ILE A 298 -9.35 20.46 -12.76
N HIS A 299 -8.84 20.43 -11.53
CA HIS A 299 -9.10 19.32 -10.62
C HIS A 299 -10.61 19.20 -10.37
N LEU A 300 -11.10 17.98 -10.19
CA LEU A 300 -12.52 17.76 -9.93
C LEU A 300 -12.92 18.45 -8.61
N SER A 301 -14.06 19.15 -8.64
CA SER A 301 -14.73 19.62 -7.43
C SER A 301 -15.22 18.45 -6.57
N ASP A 302 -15.52 18.72 -5.29
CA ASP A 302 -15.96 17.68 -4.36
C ASP A 302 -17.21 16.92 -4.85
N ASP A 303 -18.18 17.62 -5.45
CA ASP A 303 -19.39 16.99 -5.99
C ASP A 303 -19.10 16.18 -7.26
N GLU A 304 -18.19 16.62 -8.12
CA GLU A 304 -17.73 15.83 -9.27
C GLU A 304 -16.96 14.59 -8.84
N ILE A 305 -16.14 14.67 -7.79
CA ILE A 305 -15.48 13.51 -7.19
C ILE A 305 -16.54 12.50 -6.73
N ILE A 306 -17.61 12.95 -6.04
CA ILE A 306 -18.70 12.05 -5.61
C ILE A 306 -19.32 11.32 -6.82
N ILE A 307 -19.61 12.04 -7.90
CA ILE A 307 -20.22 11.45 -9.11
C ILE A 307 -19.27 10.41 -9.74
N LYS A 308 -18.00 10.79 -9.96
CA LYS A 308 -16.99 9.94 -10.60
C LYS A 308 -16.60 8.74 -9.75
N TYR A 309 -16.59 8.87 -8.43
CA TYR A 309 -16.32 7.75 -7.53
C TYR A 309 -17.47 6.74 -7.50
N ASN A 310 -18.72 7.20 -7.55
CA ASN A 310 -19.86 6.30 -7.73
C ASN A 310 -19.78 5.54 -9.05
N GLU A 311 -19.35 6.21 -10.13
CA GLU A 311 -19.09 5.55 -11.42
C GLU A 311 -17.98 4.48 -11.29
N CYS A 312 -16.87 4.79 -10.61
CA CYS A 312 -15.81 3.84 -10.29
C CYS A 312 -16.34 2.59 -9.57
N LEU A 313 -17.13 2.75 -8.49
CA LEU A 313 -17.69 1.61 -7.76
C LEU A 313 -18.60 0.73 -8.63
N ARG A 314 -19.42 1.35 -9.50
CA ARG A 314 -20.26 0.60 -10.46
C ARG A 314 -19.41 -0.23 -11.43
N HIS A 315 -18.28 0.29 -11.88
CA HIS A 315 -17.38 -0.46 -12.77
C HIS A 315 -16.72 -1.63 -12.05
N TYR A 316 -16.22 -1.43 -10.83
CA TYR A 316 -15.63 -2.53 -10.04
C TYR A 316 -16.62 -3.66 -9.73
N ARG A 317 -17.88 -3.32 -9.44
CA ARG A 317 -18.97 -4.28 -9.17
C ARG A 317 -19.18 -5.30 -10.30
N ARG A 318 -18.73 -5.00 -11.53
CA ARG A 318 -18.85 -5.89 -12.71
C ARG A 318 -17.82 -7.02 -12.73
N TYR A 319 -16.80 -6.96 -11.87
CA TYR A 319 -15.66 -7.86 -11.89
C TYR A 319 -15.43 -8.47 -10.50
N VAL A 320 -14.92 -9.69 -10.47
CA VAL A 320 -14.48 -10.32 -9.21
C VAL A 320 -13.14 -9.73 -8.83
N THR A 321 -13.15 -8.62 -8.09
CA THR A 321 -11.94 -7.89 -7.69
C THR A 321 -11.65 -7.93 -6.20
N GLY A 322 -12.59 -8.47 -5.40
CA GLY A 322 -12.48 -8.73 -3.96
C GLY A 322 -11.88 -7.57 -3.15
N PRO A 323 -10.57 -7.59 -2.87
CA PRO A 323 -9.88 -6.52 -2.15
C PRO A 323 -10.01 -5.12 -2.78
N ILE A 324 -9.97 -4.99 -4.11
CA ILE A 324 -10.02 -3.67 -4.77
C ILE A 324 -11.35 -2.96 -4.49
N GLU A 325 -12.47 -3.66 -4.67
CA GLU A 325 -13.79 -3.09 -4.50
C GLU A 325 -14.06 -2.71 -3.03
N ILE A 326 -13.67 -3.55 -2.06
CA ILE A 326 -13.79 -3.22 -0.64
C ILE A 326 -12.99 -1.97 -0.30
N GLU A 327 -11.73 -1.92 -0.73
CA GLU A 327 -10.87 -0.78 -0.44
C GLU A 327 -11.40 0.52 -1.06
N ALA A 328 -11.92 0.45 -2.29
CA ALA A 328 -12.55 1.59 -2.96
C ALA A 328 -13.75 2.11 -2.16
N HIS A 329 -14.63 1.23 -1.64
CA HIS A 329 -15.73 1.65 -0.78
C HIS A 329 -15.23 2.40 0.47
N PHE A 330 -14.21 1.87 1.15
CA PHE A 330 -13.66 2.51 2.34
C PHE A 330 -12.95 3.84 2.05
N LYS A 331 -12.21 3.94 0.93
CA LYS A 331 -11.62 5.19 0.45
C LYS A 331 -12.71 6.24 0.21
N PHE A 332 -13.80 5.84 -0.44
CA PHE A 332 -14.93 6.73 -0.71
C PHE A 332 -15.62 7.21 0.57
N ILE A 333 -15.93 6.28 1.49
CA ILE A 333 -16.55 6.61 2.77
C ILE A 333 -15.69 7.61 3.54
N ARG A 334 -14.36 7.43 3.58
CA ARG A 334 -13.46 8.38 4.23
C ARG A 334 -13.44 9.75 3.56
N PHE A 335 -13.51 9.80 2.23
CA PHE A 335 -13.66 11.06 1.52
C PHE A 335 -14.97 11.76 1.90
N LEU A 336 -16.10 11.04 1.88
CA LEU A 336 -17.41 11.58 2.27
C LEU A 336 -17.48 12.03 3.74
N ILE A 337 -16.77 11.35 4.65
CA ILE A 337 -16.66 11.78 6.06
C ILE A 337 -16.04 13.17 6.15
N LYS A 338 -14.98 13.46 5.37
CA LYS A 338 -14.36 14.79 5.34
C LYS A 338 -15.36 15.87 4.90
N LEU A 339 -16.22 15.53 3.94
CA LEU A 339 -17.29 16.42 3.45
C LEU A 339 -18.54 16.44 4.34
N LYS A 340 -18.60 15.64 5.41
CA LYS A 340 -19.74 15.50 6.33
C LYS A 340 -21.06 15.10 5.63
N LYS A 341 -20.97 14.40 4.50
CA LYS A 341 -22.10 13.94 3.65
C LYS A 341 -22.75 12.65 4.21
N LYS A 342 -23.56 12.78 5.27
CA LYS A 342 -24.07 11.63 6.06
C LYS A 342 -24.97 10.67 5.28
N LEU A 343 -25.77 11.17 4.35
CA LEU A 343 -26.71 10.37 3.56
C LEU A 343 -25.94 9.41 2.65
N GLU A 344 -25.00 9.97 1.90
CA GLU A 344 -24.13 9.30 0.95
C GLU A 344 -23.29 8.24 1.68
N ILE A 345 -22.72 8.57 2.84
CA ILE A 345 -21.99 7.59 3.67
C ILE A 345 -22.87 6.40 4.03
N SER A 346 -24.12 6.64 4.46
CA SER A 346 -25.03 5.54 4.81
C SER A 346 -25.36 4.68 3.60
N GLN A 347 -25.55 5.26 2.41
CA GLN A 347 -25.81 4.52 1.18
C GLN A 347 -24.60 3.68 0.76
N THR A 348 -23.39 4.25 0.79
CA THR A 348 -22.15 3.54 0.44
C THR A 348 -21.87 2.40 1.41
N VAL A 349 -22.11 2.57 2.72
CA VAL A 349 -21.97 1.48 3.70
C VAL A 349 -22.96 0.34 3.42
N GLN A 350 -24.20 0.65 3.02
CA GLN A 350 -25.16 -0.41 2.63
C GLN A 350 -24.70 -1.14 1.35
N SER A 351 -24.18 -0.42 0.36
CA SER A 351 -23.58 -1.04 -0.84
C SER A 351 -22.43 -2.00 -0.50
N LEU A 352 -21.54 -1.58 0.41
CA LEU A 352 -20.40 -2.37 0.92
C LEU A 352 -20.87 -3.66 1.61
N LEU A 353 -21.91 -3.58 2.45
CA LEU A 353 -22.45 -4.75 3.16
C LEU A 353 -23.15 -5.75 2.23
N ASN A 354 -23.62 -5.29 1.06
CA ASN A 354 -24.27 -6.12 0.06
C ASN A 354 -23.27 -6.72 -0.95
N LEU A 355 -21.96 -6.61 -0.72
CA LEU A 355 -20.96 -7.26 -1.57
C LEU A 355 -21.00 -8.79 -1.40
N PRO A 356 -20.88 -9.57 -2.47
CA PRO A 356 -20.86 -11.03 -2.41
C PRO A 356 -19.48 -11.55 -1.95
N ILE A 357 -18.99 -11.07 -0.80
CA ILE A 357 -17.66 -11.40 -0.27
C ILE A 357 -17.82 -12.11 1.07
N THR A 358 -17.16 -13.26 1.18
CA THR A 358 -17.15 -14.06 2.40
C THR A 358 -15.95 -13.69 3.25
N PHE A 359 -16.20 -13.16 4.45
CA PHE A 359 -15.16 -12.85 5.41
C PHE A 359 -14.90 -14.02 6.37
N ASN A 360 -13.65 -14.21 6.75
CA ASN A 360 -13.30 -15.06 7.89
C ASN A 360 -13.73 -14.38 9.21
N ASP A 361 -13.70 -15.08 10.33
CA ASP A 361 -14.21 -14.50 11.57
C ASP A 361 -13.38 -13.33 12.13
N ALA A 362 -12.06 -13.31 11.90
CA ALA A 362 -11.21 -12.18 12.27
C ALA A 362 -11.53 -10.94 11.42
N GLU A 363 -11.69 -11.11 10.11
CA GLU A 363 -12.10 -10.07 9.17
C GLU A 363 -13.49 -9.53 9.49
N LYS A 364 -14.45 -10.40 9.86
CA LYS A 364 -15.78 -9.99 10.32
C LYS A 364 -15.70 -9.08 11.54
N ILE A 365 -14.85 -9.40 12.50
CA ILE A 365 -14.64 -8.57 13.70
C ILE A 365 -14.04 -7.23 13.30
N GLU A 366 -13.01 -7.24 12.45
CA GLU A 366 -12.32 -6.02 12.04
C GLU A 366 -13.22 -5.09 11.23
N ILE A 367 -13.90 -5.58 10.19
CA ILE A 367 -14.79 -4.76 9.37
C ILE A 367 -15.92 -4.16 10.21
N THR A 368 -16.48 -4.94 11.14
CA THR A 368 -17.55 -4.50 12.05
C THR A 368 -17.03 -3.41 13.01
N SER A 369 -15.81 -3.56 13.52
CA SER A 369 -15.15 -2.54 14.35
C SER A 369 -14.88 -1.24 13.58
N VAL A 370 -14.46 -1.34 12.31
CA VAL A 370 -14.24 -0.16 11.46
C VAL A 370 -15.55 0.55 11.14
N LEU A 371 -16.63 -0.19 10.84
CA LEU A 371 -17.96 0.38 10.63
C LEU A 371 -18.48 1.10 11.88
N ALA A 372 -18.23 0.56 13.07
CA ALA A 372 -18.58 1.22 14.32
C ALA A 372 -17.89 2.59 14.46
N SER A 373 -16.60 2.66 14.12
CA SER A 373 -15.82 3.91 14.14
C SER A 373 -16.32 4.91 13.09
N ILE A 374 -16.64 4.46 11.88
CA ILE A 374 -17.24 5.30 10.83
C ILE A 374 -18.57 5.91 11.30
N TYR A 375 -19.46 5.10 11.88
CA TYR A 375 -20.76 5.58 12.37
C TYR A 375 -20.63 6.55 13.54
N GLU A 376 -19.61 6.40 14.37
CA GLU A 376 -19.28 7.34 15.44
C GLU A 376 -18.79 8.68 14.87
N GLN A 377 -17.86 8.67 13.91
CA GLN A 377 -17.33 9.88 13.29
C GLN A 377 -18.41 10.75 12.64
N ILE A 378 -19.47 10.15 12.10
CA ILE A 378 -20.61 10.88 11.52
C ILE A 378 -21.69 11.27 12.55
N GLY A 379 -21.52 10.88 13.82
CA GLY A 379 -22.44 11.18 14.92
C GLY A 379 -23.68 10.26 15.00
N LEU A 380 -23.71 9.11 14.33
CA LEU A 380 -24.79 8.13 14.41
C LEU A 380 -24.52 7.11 15.52
N ILE A 381 -24.60 7.57 16.78
CA ILE A 381 -24.16 6.82 17.97
C ILE A 381 -24.92 5.49 18.14
N ARG A 382 -26.22 5.43 17.86
CA ARG A 382 -27.00 4.18 17.95
C ARG A 382 -26.49 3.11 16.97
N LYS A 383 -26.20 3.49 15.73
CA LYS A 383 -25.61 2.58 14.73
C LYS A 383 -24.21 2.17 15.15
N SER A 384 -23.39 3.11 15.64
CA SER A 384 -22.07 2.79 16.17
C SER A 384 -22.12 1.75 17.30
N ALA A 385 -22.98 1.96 18.30
CA ALA A 385 -23.17 1.03 19.41
C ALA A 385 -23.62 -0.37 18.95
N PHE A 386 -24.53 -0.43 17.97
CA PHE A 386 -24.95 -1.69 17.36
C PHE A 386 -23.78 -2.46 16.74
N TYR A 387 -22.93 -1.80 15.93
CA TYR A 387 -21.77 -2.46 15.34
C TYR A 387 -20.71 -2.84 16.39
N ARG A 388 -20.48 -2.02 17.42
CA ARG A 388 -19.59 -2.41 18.54
C ARG A 388 -20.08 -3.68 19.24
N HIS A 389 -21.37 -3.75 19.54
CA HIS A 389 -21.97 -4.93 20.15
C HIS A 389 -21.84 -6.16 19.25
N ARG A 390 -22.09 -6.01 17.94
CA ARG A 390 -21.92 -7.08 16.95
C ARG A 390 -20.47 -7.59 16.89
N ALA A 391 -19.48 -6.69 16.92
CA ALA A 391 -18.06 -7.07 16.94
C ALA A 391 -17.71 -7.85 18.21
N ALA A 392 -18.23 -7.42 19.37
CA ALA A 392 -18.05 -8.13 20.64
C ALA A 392 -18.68 -9.53 20.65
N LEU A 393 -19.88 -9.69 20.06
CA LEU A 393 -20.53 -11.00 19.91
C LEU A 393 -19.72 -11.93 19.00
N GLN A 394 -19.22 -11.42 17.87
CA GLN A 394 -18.38 -12.20 16.95
C GLN A 394 -17.08 -12.65 17.61
N TYR A 395 -16.45 -11.77 18.40
CA TYR A 395 -15.26 -12.09 19.19
C TYR A 395 -15.53 -13.17 20.25
N LYS A 396 -16.66 -13.09 20.95
CA LYS A 396 -17.07 -14.11 21.91
C LYS A 396 -17.28 -15.47 21.23
N ASN A 397 -17.96 -15.50 20.09
CA ASN A 397 -18.27 -16.74 19.36
C ASN A 397 -17.02 -17.42 18.78
N THR A 398 -16.01 -16.64 18.37
CA THR A 398 -14.72 -17.18 17.93
C THR A 398 -13.90 -17.77 19.06
N ASN A 399 -13.98 -17.19 20.25
CA ASN A 399 -13.29 -17.72 21.42
C ASN A 399 -14.02 -18.94 22.01
N SER A 400 -15.35 -18.98 22.00
CA SER A 400 -16.09 -20.16 22.45
C SER A 400 -15.86 -21.37 21.54
N SER A 401 -15.75 -21.18 20.22
CA SER A 401 -15.37 -22.27 19.30
C SER A 401 -13.93 -22.73 19.52
N LYS A 402 -12.97 -21.83 19.74
CA LYS A 402 -11.59 -22.22 20.07
C LYS A 402 -11.48 -22.97 21.41
N ASN A 403 -12.26 -22.56 22.41
CA ASN A 403 -12.26 -23.20 23.74
C ASN A 403 -12.96 -24.56 23.75
N SER A 404 -13.98 -24.78 22.90
CA SER A 404 -14.59 -26.11 22.76
C SER A 404 -13.67 -27.10 22.03
N PHE A 405 -12.88 -26.64 21.06
CA PHE A 405 -11.85 -27.47 20.40
C PHE A 405 -10.70 -27.85 21.34
N SER A 406 -10.24 -26.94 22.21
CA SER A 406 -9.19 -27.26 23.20
C SER A 406 -9.72 -28.16 24.33
N GLN A 407 -10.97 -28.00 24.76
CA GLN A 407 -11.62 -28.94 25.70
C GLN A 407 -11.87 -30.32 25.06
N GLY A 408 -12.14 -30.39 23.75
CA GLY A 408 -12.26 -31.65 23.01
C GLY A 408 -10.96 -32.46 22.98
N MET A 409 -9.80 -31.81 22.78
CA MET A 409 -8.49 -32.47 22.85
C MET A 409 -8.06 -32.87 24.27
N LEU A 410 -8.44 -32.08 25.28
CA LEU A 410 -8.23 -32.46 26.69
C LEU A 410 -9.10 -33.66 27.11
N ASN A 411 -10.29 -33.80 26.53
CA ASN A 411 -11.17 -34.95 26.77
C ASN A 411 -10.79 -36.20 25.96
N SER A 412 -10.19 -36.06 24.77
CA SER A 412 -9.67 -37.21 24.01
C SER A 412 -8.43 -37.85 24.67
N ASN A 413 -7.61 -37.05 25.35
CA ASN A 413 -6.47 -37.56 26.14
C ASN A 413 -6.86 -38.15 27.51
N LYS A 414 -8.11 -37.95 27.96
CA LYS A 414 -8.66 -38.64 29.14
C LYS A 414 -9.41 -39.92 28.80
N LEU A 415 -9.88 -40.07 27.57
CA LEU A 415 -10.56 -41.28 27.10
C LEU A 415 -9.60 -42.41 26.67
N SER A 416 -8.32 -42.10 26.40
CA SER A 416 -7.30 -43.12 26.13
C SER A 416 -6.71 -43.81 27.37
N HIS A 417 -7.08 -43.39 28.59
CA HIS A 417 -6.57 -43.96 29.85
C HIS A 417 -7.59 -44.77 30.66
N ILE A 418 -8.81 -45.01 30.15
CA ILE A 418 -9.86 -45.77 30.87
C ILE A 418 -10.20 -47.12 30.19
N ALA A 419 -9.57 -47.45 29.06
CA ALA A 419 -9.82 -48.70 28.32
C ALA A 419 -8.64 -49.69 28.34
N VAL A 420 -8.04 -49.95 29.49
CA VAL A 420 -7.14 -51.11 29.69
C VAL A 420 -7.32 -51.62 31.12
N THR A 421 -8.34 -52.44 31.38
CA THR A 421 -8.39 -53.42 32.49
C THR A 421 -9.71 -54.19 32.41
N GLN A 422 -9.86 -55.03 31.39
CA GLN A 422 -10.77 -56.18 31.47
C GLN A 422 -10.38 -57.19 30.37
N SER A 423 -10.27 -58.45 30.79
CA SER A 423 -10.04 -59.68 30.01
C SER A 423 -8.60 -60.25 29.96
N GLN A 424 -8.16 -60.86 31.08
CA GLN A 424 -7.43 -62.13 31.02
C GLN A 424 -7.89 -63.03 32.16
N CYS A 425 -8.83 -63.93 31.87
CA CYS A 425 -9.08 -65.13 32.67
C CYS A 425 -9.83 -66.16 31.80
N SER A 426 -9.08 -67.03 31.10
CA SER A 426 -9.45 -68.43 30.83
C SER A 426 -8.38 -69.16 30.00
N THR A 427 -7.77 -70.16 30.66
CA THR A 427 -7.36 -71.49 30.15
C THR A 427 -6.32 -71.58 29.02
N GLN A 428 -5.08 -71.96 29.35
CA GLN A 428 -4.65 -73.36 29.55
C GLN A 428 -3.37 -73.41 30.40
#